data_AF-A0A933RNK4-F1
#
_entry.id   AF-A0A933RNK4-F1
#
_cell.length_a   1.000
_cell.length_b   1.000
_cell.length_c   1.000
_cell.angle_alpha   90.00
_cell.angle_beta   90.00
_cell.angle_gamma   90.00
#
_symmetry.space_group_name_H-M   'P 1'
#
loop_
_entity.id
_entity.type
_entity.pdbx_description
1 polymer ?
#
loop_
_entity_poly.entity_id
_entity_poly.type
_entity_poly.pdbx_seq_one_letter_code
_entity_poly.pdbx_strand_id
1 'polypeptide(L)'
;MKTANAALPQEGPIDIVFLSVDHYEPGFNTWKVKEWVEKYPLIARKHPDADGVVPQYTWFYPAEQFKLEQVEILADLSAAGYGEIELHLHHDHDTSETLRARLRKAKDNFSRVGALETVDGAKAFGFAHGNWALDDSVAHTDKRNPCGVTNELIVLREEGCYADFTFPSWGFESQPRQINSIYYATDDPDKPKSYDHGPPVTVGRRATGDLLIFEGPLSINFGKLRHHEFPYYYPLVETGEITDRNPPLPFRVDEWVRAGIHVEGRPSWIFVKTYAHGATDDARSALLGPIWENMHSYLGEKYNDGTKYRLHYVTAREAYNIVKAAEAGKSGNPGQYRDFVIPPYKTSLRNPTDVQSARLSGRDN
;
A
#
# COMPACT_ATOMS: atom_id res chain seq x y z
N MET A 1 -2.57 -31.56 -7.50
CA MET A 1 -4.05 -31.53 -7.40
C MET A 1 -4.42 -30.48 -6.36
N LYS A 2 -4.92 -29.31 -6.77
CA LYS A 2 -5.53 -28.35 -5.83
C LYS A 2 -6.76 -29.03 -5.25
N THR A 3 -6.77 -29.35 -3.96
CA THR A 3 -8.03 -29.57 -3.25
C THR A 3 -8.74 -28.23 -3.24
N ALA A 4 -9.65 -28.04 -4.18
CA ALA A 4 -10.53 -26.89 -4.20
C ALA A 4 -11.39 -26.95 -2.93
N ASN A 5 -11.02 -26.17 -1.90
CA ASN A 5 -12.01 -25.74 -0.93
C ASN A 5 -13.08 -25.03 -1.77
N ALA A 6 -14.33 -25.50 -1.69
CA ALA A 6 -15.41 -24.95 -2.48
C ALA A 6 -15.48 -23.44 -2.26
N ALA A 7 -15.37 -22.66 -3.35
CA ALA A 7 -15.55 -21.21 -3.29
C ALA A 7 -16.89 -20.93 -2.60
N LEU A 8 -16.91 -19.97 -1.68
CA LEU A 8 -18.16 -19.59 -1.05
C LEU A 8 -19.12 -19.06 -2.14
N PRO A 9 -20.43 -19.38 -2.06
CA PRO A 9 -21.40 -18.90 -3.04
C PRO A 9 -21.28 -17.39 -3.23
N GLN A 10 -21.23 -16.94 -4.48
CA GLN A 10 -21.20 -15.51 -4.78
C GLN A 10 -22.60 -14.95 -4.52
N GLU A 11 -22.74 -14.19 -3.43
CA GLU A 11 -23.94 -13.44 -3.11
C GLU A 11 -23.65 -11.94 -3.32
N GLY A 12 -24.22 -11.35 -4.37
CA GLY A 12 -24.12 -9.92 -4.65
C GLY A 12 -23.05 -9.51 -5.68
N PRO A 13 -22.77 -8.20 -5.79
CA PRO A 13 -21.79 -7.64 -6.72
C PRO A 13 -20.37 -8.13 -6.40
N ILE A 14 -19.46 -7.99 -7.37
CA ILE A 14 -18.02 -8.13 -7.15
C ILE A 14 -17.51 -6.83 -6.53
N ASP A 15 -16.87 -6.93 -5.38
CA ASP A 15 -16.30 -5.79 -4.68
C ASP A 15 -14.86 -5.54 -5.16
N ILE A 16 -14.60 -4.32 -5.64
CA ILE A 16 -13.29 -3.84 -6.06
C ILE A 16 -12.71 -3.02 -4.90
N VAL A 17 -11.74 -3.60 -4.19
CA VAL A 17 -11.04 -2.98 -3.07
C VAL A 17 -9.76 -2.33 -3.61
N PHE A 18 -9.82 -1.03 -3.84
CA PHE A 18 -8.75 -0.25 -4.46
C PHE A 18 -7.91 0.48 -3.40
N LEU A 19 -6.59 0.30 -3.47
CA LEU A 19 -5.63 0.97 -2.58
C LEU A 19 -4.46 1.56 -3.37
N SER A 20 -4.02 2.72 -2.90
CA SER A 20 -2.80 3.38 -3.36
C SER A 20 -1.72 3.26 -2.28
N VAL A 21 -0.60 2.62 -2.64
CA VAL A 21 0.57 2.38 -1.77
C VAL A 21 1.73 3.18 -2.32
N ASP A 22 2.03 4.33 -1.72
CA ASP A 22 3.05 5.24 -2.23
C ASP A 22 4.36 5.12 -1.47
N HIS A 23 5.46 4.88 -2.19
CA HIS A 23 6.82 5.11 -1.72
C HIS A 23 7.06 6.62 -1.62
N TYR A 24 6.46 7.23 -0.60
CA TYR A 24 6.30 8.68 -0.49
C TYR A 24 7.58 9.35 0.03
N GLU A 25 8.47 9.72 -0.89
CA GLU A 25 9.79 10.30 -0.57
C GLU A 25 9.90 11.80 -0.91
N PRO A 26 9.35 12.71 -0.07
CA PRO A 26 9.44 14.16 -0.30
C PRO A 26 10.85 14.73 -0.09
N GLY A 27 11.78 13.95 0.49
CA GLY A 27 13.07 14.42 0.94
C GLY A 27 12.93 15.63 1.87
N PHE A 28 13.76 16.65 1.66
CA PHE A 28 13.72 17.88 2.48
C PHE A 28 12.70 18.93 1.99
N ASN A 29 11.86 18.60 1.00
CA ASN A 29 11.01 19.56 0.31
C ASN A 29 9.58 19.59 0.88
N THR A 30 9.36 20.31 1.98
CA THR A 30 8.03 20.42 2.61
C THR A 30 6.96 20.97 1.66
N TRP A 31 7.33 21.81 0.68
CA TRP A 31 6.38 22.32 -0.32
C TRP A 31 5.72 21.20 -1.14
N LYS A 32 6.40 20.07 -1.35
CA LYS A 32 5.82 18.90 -2.04
C LYS A 32 4.65 18.32 -1.24
N VAL A 33 4.77 18.29 0.08
CA VAL A 33 3.73 17.82 1.00
C VAL A 33 2.58 18.83 1.09
N LYS A 34 2.89 20.14 1.12
CA LYS A 34 1.86 21.19 1.11
C LYS A 34 0.99 21.15 -0.15
N GLU A 35 1.59 20.89 -1.31
CA GLU A 35 0.81 20.77 -2.56
C GLU A 35 -0.15 19.58 -2.54
N TRP A 36 0.21 18.47 -1.88
CA TRP A 36 -0.72 17.36 -1.65
C TRP A 36 -1.96 17.83 -0.87
N VAL A 37 -1.78 18.64 0.18
CA VAL A 37 -2.90 19.22 0.94
C VAL A 37 -3.79 20.10 0.08
N GLU A 38 -3.19 20.90 -0.80
CA GLU A 38 -3.92 21.84 -1.64
C GLU A 38 -4.72 21.14 -2.74
N LYS A 39 -4.16 20.10 -3.36
CA LYS A 39 -4.70 19.52 -4.60
C LYS A 39 -5.45 18.21 -4.40
N TYR A 40 -4.94 17.30 -3.58
CA TYR A 40 -5.50 15.95 -3.48
C TYR A 40 -6.95 15.94 -2.97
N PRO A 41 -7.31 16.68 -1.89
CA PRO A 41 -8.70 16.79 -1.44
C PRO A 41 -9.68 17.28 -2.51
N LEU A 42 -9.26 18.21 -3.38
CA LEU A 42 -10.10 18.78 -4.43
C LEU A 42 -10.49 17.77 -5.50
N ILE A 43 -9.60 16.80 -5.77
CA ILE A 43 -9.81 15.68 -6.67
C ILE A 43 -10.64 14.61 -5.95
N ALA A 44 -10.14 14.10 -4.82
CA ALA A 44 -10.70 12.95 -4.12
C ALA A 44 -12.20 13.12 -3.79
N ARG A 45 -12.60 14.30 -3.30
CA ARG A 45 -14.01 14.57 -2.90
C ARG A 45 -15.04 14.42 -4.01
N LYS A 46 -14.63 14.40 -5.28
CA LYS A 46 -15.53 14.24 -6.44
C LYS A 46 -15.87 12.78 -6.71
N HIS A 47 -15.18 11.83 -6.08
CA HIS A 47 -15.25 10.41 -6.41
C HIS A 47 -15.59 9.53 -5.19
N PRO A 48 -16.73 9.73 -4.51
CA PRO A 48 -17.15 8.79 -3.48
C PRO A 48 -17.36 7.39 -4.06
N ASP A 49 -16.97 6.38 -3.29
CA ASP A 49 -17.19 4.97 -3.59
C ASP A 49 -18.59 4.48 -3.16
N ALA A 50 -18.82 3.16 -3.17
CA ALA A 50 -20.12 2.58 -2.78
C ALA A 50 -20.55 2.90 -1.34
N ASP A 51 -19.60 3.19 -0.46
CA ASP A 51 -19.82 3.50 0.96
C ASP A 51 -19.79 5.01 1.25
N GLY A 52 -19.60 5.84 0.22
CA GLY A 52 -19.41 7.28 0.35
C GLY A 52 -17.99 7.69 0.77
N VAL A 53 -17.05 6.76 0.80
CA VAL A 53 -15.63 7.02 1.10
C VAL A 53 -14.96 7.55 -0.16
N VAL A 54 -14.21 8.62 -0.03
CA VAL A 54 -13.42 9.21 -1.13
C VAL A 54 -12.14 8.42 -1.34
N PRO A 55 -11.43 8.58 -2.47
CA PRO A 55 -10.14 7.95 -2.68
C PRO A 55 -9.23 8.11 -1.47
N GLN A 56 -8.70 7.00 -0.99
CA GLN A 56 -7.76 6.93 0.13
C GLN A 56 -6.34 6.79 -0.41
N TYR A 57 -5.39 7.35 0.34
CA TYR A 57 -3.98 7.27 0.01
C TYR A 57 -3.17 6.73 1.18
N THR A 58 -2.21 5.83 0.92
CA THR A 58 -1.29 5.36 1.95
C THR A 58 0.10 5.90 1.66
N TRP A 59 0.55 6.85 2.50
CA TRP A 59 1.89 7.41 2.40
C TRP A 59 2.86 6.56 3.21
N PHE A 60 3.60 5.66 2.54
CA PHE A 60 4.73 4.98 3.18
C PHE A 60 5.88 5.99 3.26
N TYR A 61 6.02 6.62 4.42
CA TYR A 61 6.94 7.73 4.63
C TYR A 61 8.32 7.22 5.11
N PRO A 62 9.44 7.67 4.50
CA PRO A 62 10.80 7.21 4.83
C PRO A 62 11.20 7.60 6.25
N ALA A 63 11.31 6.59 7.13
CA ALA A 63 11.62 6.79 8.54
C ALA A 63 13.01 7.42 8.77
N GLU A 64 13.99 7.11 7.92
CA GLU A 64 15.34 7.66 7.97
C GLU A 64 15.40 9.14 7.56
N GLN A 65 14.37 9.63 6.86
CA GLN A 65 14.21 11.02 6.44
C GLN A 65 13.12 11.75 7.26
N PHE A 66 12.79 11.26 8.46
CA PHE A 66 11.73 11.80 9.29
C PHE A 66 11.84 13.33 9.49
N LYS A 67 10.77 14.04 9.12
CA LYS A 67 10.60 15.47 9.36
C LYS A 67 9.24 15.70 10.00
N LEU A 68 9.26 16.14 11.27
CA LEU A 68 8.03 16.37 12.03
C LEU A 68 7.04 17.27 11.28
N GLU A 69 7.50 18.40 10.73
CA GLU A 69 6.63 19.33 9.99
C GLU A 69 5.89 18.65 8.82
N GLN A 70 6.56 17.75 8.09
CA GLN A 70 5.96 17.06 6.94
C GLN A 70 4.95 16.00 7.40
N VAL A 71 5.30 15.22 8.41
CA VAL A 71 4.43 14.18 8.95
C VAL A 71 3.21 14.78 9.68
N GLU A 72 3.35 15.95 10.32
CA GLU A 72 2.21 16.72 10.85
C GLU A 72 1.22 17.10 9.75
N ILE A 73 1.72 17.59 8.61
CA ILE A 73 0.87 17.95 7.47
C ILE A 73 0.10 16.74 6.94
N LEU A 74 0.77 15.58 6.78
CA LEU A 74 0.11 14.34 6.37
C LEU A 74 -0.88 13.82 7.42
N ALA A 75 -0.58 14.01 8.70
CA ALA A 75 -1.47 13.60 9.79
C ALA A 75 -2.77 14.41 9.78
N ASP A 76 -2.70 15.70 9.42
CA ASP A 76 -3.89 16.54 9.26
C ASP A 76 -4.73 16.11 8.04
N LEU A 77 -4.10 15.68 6.94
CA LEU A 77 -4.82 15.05 5.82
C LEU A 77 -5.46 13.72 6.19
N SER A 78 -4.75 12.91 6.98
CA SER A 78 -5.26 11.63 7.48
C SER A 78 -6.48 11.85 8.38
N ALA A 79 -6.40 12.82 9.30
CA ALA A 79 -7.50 13.23 10.17
C ALA A 79 -8.72 13.75 9.39
N ALA A 80 -8.49 14.36 8.23
CA ALA A 80 -9.54 14.82 7.33
C ALA A 80 -10.13 13.69 6.44
N GLY A 81 -9.70 12.43 6.62
CA GLY A 81 -10.27 11.26 5.94
C GLY A 81 -9.74 11.01 4.53
N TYR A 82 -8.51 11.44 4.23
CA TYR A 82 -7.88 11.26 2.90
C TYR A 82 -6.84 10.14 2.84
N GLY A 83 -6.53 9.49 3.96
CA GLY A 83 -5.52 8.44 3.95
C GLY A 83 -4.88 8.16 5.29
N GLU A 84 -3.80 7.37 5.26
CA GLU A 84 -2.99 7.02 6.42
C GLU A 84 -1.49 7.05 6.12
N ILE A 85 -0.70 7.22 7.17
CA ILE A 85 0.76 7.21 7.11
C ILE A 85 1.24 5.83 7.55
N GLU A 86 2.09 5.20 6.73
CA GLU A 86 2.72 3.91 6.99
C GLU A 86 4.25 4.00 6.91
N LEU A 87 4.95 2.91 7.24
CA LEU A 87 6.40 2.93 7.42
C LEU A 87 7.13 2.49 6.15
N HIS A 88 7.94 3.39 5.61
CA HIS A 88 8.94 3.11 4.59
C HIS A 88 10.33 3.19 5.21
N LEU A 89 11.25 2.33 4.79
CA LEU A 89 12.63 2.40 5.28
C LEU A 89 13.63 2.05 4.18
N HIS A 90 14.60 2.93 3.99
CA HIS A 90 15.86 2.59 3.34
C HIS A 90 16.87 2.19 4.41
N HIS A 91 17.45 1.02 4.26
CA HIS A 91 18.53 0.56 5.13
C HIS A 91 19.50 -0.35 4.39
N ASP A 92 20.75 -0.30 4.79
CA ASP A 92 21.88 -0.97 4.15
C ASP A 92 22.84 -1.47 5.23
N HIS A 93 23.41 -2.66 5.00
CA HIS A 93 24.35 -3.29 5.93
C HIS A 93 23.87 -3.35 7.40
N ASP A 94 22.56 -3.46 7.62
CA ASP A 94 21.99 -3.57 8.96
C ASP A 94 22.16 -4.98 9.53
N THR A 95 21.94 -5.08 10.83
CA THR A 95 21.79 -6.33 11.61
C THR A 95 20.38 -6.36 12.18
N SER A 96 19.92 -7.51 12.69
CA SER A 96 18.63 -7.59 13.38
C SER A 96 18.51 -6.55 14.50
N GLU A 97 19.59 -6.31 15.25
CA GLU A 97 19.63 -5.35 16.35
C GLU A 97 19.51 -3.90 15.87
N THR A 98 20.27 -3.53 14.83
CA THR A 98 20.24 -2.15 14.31
C THR A 98 18.92 -1.86 13.60
N LEU A 99 18.36 -2.83 12.87
CA LEU A 99 17.02 -2.71 12.27
C LEU A 99 15.94 -2.50 13.35
N ARG A 100 15.93 -3.30 14.43
CA ARG A 100 14.99 -3.09 15.54
C ARG A 100 15.10 -1.71 16.15
N ALA A 101 16.33 -1.22 16.36
CA ALA A 101 16.55 0.12 16.90
C ALA A 101 15.98 1.21 15.97
N ARG A 102 16.16 1.08 14.65
CA ARG A 102 15.57 1.99 13.65
C ARG A 102 14.05 1.94 13.66
N LEU A 103 13.44 0.75 13.65
CA LEU A 103 11.98 0.58 13.68
C LEU A 103 11.35 1.15 14.96
N ARG A 104 11.96 0.94 16.13
CA ARG A 104 11.49 1.53 17.39
C ARG A 104 11.55 3.04 17.36
N LYS A 105 12.67 3.62 16.90
CA LYS A 105 12.82 5.06 16.73
C LYS A 105 11.80 5.63 15.75
N ALA A 106 11.53 4.93 14.65
CA ALA A 106 10.50 5.32 13.68
C ALA A 106 9.12 5.36 14.33
N LYS A 107 8.71 4.27 14.97
CA LYS A 107 7.45 4.17 15.72
C LYS A 107 7.30 5.28 16.77
N ASP A 108 8.35 5.62 17.49
CA ASP A 108 8.34 6.72 18.47
C ASP A 108 8.20 8.09 17.80
N ASN A 109 8.80 8.29 16.63
CA ASN A 109 8.70 9.53 15.87
C ASN A 109 7.30 9.73 15.27
N PHE A 110 6.75 8.72 14.59
CA PHE A 110 5.42 8.80 13.96
C PHE A 110 4.30 8.90 14.99
N SER A 111 4.40 8.21 16.13
CA SER A 111 3.36 8.24 17.17
C SER A 111 3.20 9.61 17.83
N ARG A 112 4.18 10.52 17.69
CA ARG A 112 4.06 11.93 18.15
C ARG A 112 2.91 12.68 17.51
N VAL A 113 2.52 12.27 16.29
CA VAL A 113 1.33 12.82 15.61
C VAL A 113 0.19 11.81 15.55
N GLY A 114 0.28 10.71 16.31
CA GLY A 114 -0.73 9.64 16.35
C GLY A 114 -0.65 8.66 15.18
N ALA A 115 0.36 8.74 14.32
CA ALA A 115 0.56 7.76 13.24
C ALA A 115 1.26 6.50 13.77
N LEU A 116 0.94 5.33 13.21
CA LEU A 116 1.45 4.01 13.65
C LEU A 116 1.12 3.63 15.09
N GLU A 117 0.19 4.35 15.73
CA GLU A 117 -0.33 4.05 17.06
C GLU A 117 -1.85 4.02 16.96
N THR A 118 -2.44 2.85 17.18
CA THR A 118 -3.89 2.63 17.13
C THR A 118 -4.58 3.32 18.29
N VAL A 119 -5.90 3.56 18.16
CA VAL A 119 -6.70 4.24 19.19
C VAL A 119 -6.69 3.53 20.55
N ASP A 120 -6.42 2.23 20.59
CA ASP A 120 -6.25 1.43 21.81
C ASP A 120 -4.80 1.45 22.36
N GLY A 121 -3.88 2.15 21.70
CA GLY A 121 -2.50 2.36 22.13
C GLY A 121 -1.49 1.32 21.63
N ALA A 122 -1.89 0.34 20.81
CA ALA A 122 -0.94 -0.56 20.18
C ALA A 122 -0.14 0.16 19.09
N LYS A 123 1.15 -0.18 18.94
CA LYS A 123 1.96 0.32 17.83
C LYS A 123 1.98 -0.71 16.72
N ALA A 124 1.44 -0.36 15.55
CA ALA A 124 1.32 -1.24 14.40
C ALA A 124 1.59 -0.46 13.11
N PHE A 125 2.11 -1.13 12.09
CA PHE A 125 2.43 -0.49 10.82
C PHE A 125 2.42 -1.49 9.65
N GLY A 126 2.11 -1.00 8.46
CA GLY A 126 2.40 -1.65 7.20
C GLY A 126 3.81 -1.23 6.75
N PHE A 127 4.50 -2.14 6.08
CA PHE A 127 5.87 -1.90 5.63
C PHE A 127 5.98 -1.87 4.11
N ALA A 128 6.81 -0.96 3.61
CA ALA A 128 7.36 -1.01 2.27
C ALA A 128 8.88 -0.88 2.38
N HIS A 129 9.62 -1.71 1.64
CA HIS A 129 11.08 -1.70 1.66
C HIS A 129 11.63 -0.76 0.58
N GLY A 130 12.34 0.29 0.96
CA GLY A 130 12.74 1.35 0.01
C GLY A 130 13.82 0.96 -0.98
N ASN A 131 14.72 0.06 -0.60
CA ASN A 131 15.69 -0.52 -1.54
C ASN A 131 15.15 -1.70 -2.36
N TRP A 132 13.86 -2.04 -2.23
CA TRP A 132 13.29 -3.29 -2.76
C TRP A 132 14.18 -4.50 -2.44
N ALA A 133 14.59 -4.62 -1.19
CA ALA A 133 15.59 -5.59 -0.74
C ALA A 133 15.13 -6.34 0.53
N LEU A 134 13.81 -6.44 0.71
CA LEU A 134 13.20 -7.16 1.82
C LEU A 134 13.92 -8.49 2.02
N ASP A 135 14.15 -8.87 3.27
CA ASP A 135 14.76 -10.11 3.70
C ASP A 135 16.07 -10.42 2.97
N ASP A 136 16.93 -9.40 2.85
CA ASP A 136 18.25 -9.48 2.23
C ASP A 136 18.25 -10.02 0.78
N SER A 137 17.15 -9.83 0.05
CA SER A 137 16.87 -10.54 -1.22
C SER A 137 17.79 -10.25 -2.40
N VAL A 138 18.64 -9.23 -2.27
CA VAL A 138 19.58 -8.79 -3.32
C VAL A 138 21.04 -8.82 -2.84
N ALA A 139 21.32 -9.52 -1.74
CA ALA A 139 22.66 -9.63 -1.14
C ALA A 139 23.73 -10.15 -2.11
N HIS A 140 23.33 -10.86 -3.17
CA HIS A 140 24.25 -11.50 -4.12
C HIS A 140 24.60 -10.63 -5.34
N THR A 141 23.90 -9.52 -5.56
CA THR A 141 24.03 -8.71 -6.78
C THR A 141 24.67 -7.35 -6.59
N ASP A 142 24.68 -6.81 -5.37
CA ASP A 142 25.31 -5.52 -5.08
C ASP A 142 26.43 -5.65 -4.02
N LYS A 143 27.58 -5.02 -4.30
CA LYS A 143 28.66 -4.86 -3.29
C LYS A 143 28.21 -3.99 -2.10
N ARG A 144 27.11 -3.25 -2.26
CA ARG A 144 26.56 -2.30 -1.29
C ARG A 144 25.54 -2.90 -0.31
N ASN A 145 25.26 -4.20 -0.39
CA ASN A 145 24.29 -4.95 0.44
C ASN A 145 23.11 -4.09 0.98
N PRO A 146 22.09 -3.83 0.15
CA PRO A 146 21.05 -2.85 0.44
C PRO A 146 19.95 -3.33 1.42
N CYS A 147 20.30 -4.23 2.34
CA CYS A 147 19.52 -4.62 3.53
C CYS A 147 20.48 -5.13 4.63
N GLY A 148 21.01 -6.36 4.49
CA GLY A 148 21.92 -6.99 5.47
C GLY A 148 21.25 -7.89 6.52
N VAL A 149 19.92 -8.03 6.49
CA VAL A 149 19.15 -8.75 7.52
C VAL A 149 18.36 -9.91 6.90
N THR A 150 18.83 -11.14 7.09
CA THR A 150 18.21 -12.38 6.57
C THR A 150 17.06 -12.90 7.44
N ASN A 151 16.77 -12.25 8.56
CA ASN A 151 15.60 -12.56 9.41
C ASN A 151 14.66 -11.36 9.52
N GLU A 152 14.57 -10.57 8.43
CA GLU A 152 13.89 -9.27 8.45
C GLU A 152 12.39 -9.44 8.72
N LEU A 153 11.75 -10.51 8.23
CA LEU A 153 10.32 -10.73 8.42
C LEU A 153 9.98 -10.99 9.89
N ILE A 154 10.80 -11.78 10.60
CA ILE A 154 10.67 -11.99 12.05
C ILE A 154 10.82 -10.66 12.80
N VAL A 155 11.85 -9.87 12.46
CA VAL A 155 12.10 -8.57 13.09
C VAL A 155 10.92 -7.63 12.87
N LEU A 156 10.43 -7.52 11.64
CA LEU A 156 9.27 -6.69 11.28
C LEU A 156 8.03 -7.10 12.10
N ARG A 157 7.68 -8.38 12.12
CA ARG A 157 6.54 -8.91 12.89
C ARG A 157 6.64 -8.56 14.37
N GLU A 158 7.78 -8.85 14.99
CA GLU A 158 7.97 -8.62 16.43
C GLU A 158 7.95 -7.13 16.80
N GLU A 159 8.30 -6.26 15.86
CA GLU A 159 8.19 -4.82 16.04
C GLU A 159 6.79 -4.27 15.70
N GLY A 160 5.83 -5.10 15.32
CA GLY A 160 4.43 -4.71 15.09
C GLY A 160 4.05 -4.48 13.62
N CYS A 161 4.88 -4.93 12.67
CA CYS A 161 4.49 -4.94 11.27
C CYS A 161 3.37 -5.93 11.02
N TYR A 162 2.26 -5.49 10.41
CA TYR A 162 1.13 -6.37 10.12
C TYR A 162 1.17 -6.98 8.72
N ALA A 163 1.80 -6.30 7.74
CA ALA A 163 1.98 -6.79 6.38
C ALA A 163 3.04 -5.98 5.62
N ASP A 164 3.63 -6.61 4.61
CA ASP A 164 4.48 -5.97 3.60
C ASP A 164 3.68 -5.63 2.33
N PHE A 165 3.97 -4.46 1.77
CA PHE A 165 3.35 -3.92 0.56
C PHE A 165 4.37 -3.58 -0.54
N THR A 166 5.57 -4.15 -0.49
CA THR A 166 6.68 -3.81 -1.41
C THR A 166 6.43 -4.22 -2.87
N PHE A 167 5.66 -5.29 -3.14
CA PHE A 167 5.63 -5.92 -4.48
C PHE A 167 4.43 -5.55 -5.35
N PRO A 168 4.57 -5.35 -6.67
CA PRO A 168 5.66 -5.87 -7.48
C PRO A 168 6.91 -4.98 -7.53
N SER A 169 8.07 -5.62 -7.60
CA SER A 169 9.38 -5.02 -7.87
C SER A 169 9.94 -5.55 -9.20
N TRP A 170 9.09 -5.64 -10.23
CA TRP A 170 9.45 -6.23 -11.52
C TRP A 170 10.70 -5.59 -12.12
N GLY A 171 11.59 -6.43 -12.65
CA GLY A 171 12.89 -6.02 -13.17
C GLY A 171 14.03 -6.07 -12.15
N PHE A 172 13.72 -6.32 -10.87
CA PHE A 172 14.69 -6.53 -9.80
C PHE A 172 14.68 -7.97 -9.30
N GLU A 173 15.81 -8.45 -8.78
CA GLU A 173 15.97 -9.80 -8.23
C GLU A 173 15.06 -10.05 -7.01
N SER A 174 14.67 -8.98 -6.31
CA SER A 174 13.75 -9.05 -5.19
C SER A 174 12.33 -9.47 -5.55
N GLN A 175 11.91 -9.36 -6.82
CA GLN A 175 10.57 -9.76 -7.24
C GLN A 175 10.31 -11.23 -6.84
N PRO A 176 9.26 -11.51 -6.05
CA PRO A 176 8.87 -12.88 -5.71
C PRO A 176 8.49 -13.67 -6.96
N ARG A 177 8.74 -14.99 -6.95
CA ARG A 177 8.26 -15.92 -8.00
C ARG A 177 6.75 -16.10 -7.96
N GLN A 178 6.17 -16.09 -6.76
CA GLN A 178 4.73 -16.00 -6.59
C GLN A 178 4.26 -14.58 -6.96
N ILE A 179 3.16 -14.45 -7.70
CA ILE A 179 2.66 -13.15 -8.18
C ILE A 179 1.14 -13.11 -8.07
N ASN A 180 0.58 -11.90 -8.07
CA ASN A 180 -0.87 -11.66 -8.05
C ASN A 180 -1.57 -12.36 -6.87
N SER A 181 -0.96 -12.31 -5.69
CA SER A 181 -1.44 -13.08 -4.54
C SER A 181 -1.32 -12.33 -3.22
N ILE A 182 -2.12 -12.77 -2.25
CA ILE A 182 -2.00 -12.36 -0.85
C ILE A 182 -1.70 -13.63 -0.06
N TYR A 183 -0.54 -13.69 0.59
CA TYR A 183 -0.04 -14.93 1.19
C TYR A 183 0.79 -14.66 2.43
N TYR A 184 1.04 -15.72 3.19
CA TYR A 184 1.94 -15.66 4.33
C TYR A 184 3.34 -16.10 3.94
N ALA A 185 4.34 -15.32 4.29
CA ALA A 185 5.75 -15.68 4.24
C ALA A 185 6.21 -16.20 5.60
N THR A 186 7.04 -17.23 5.61
CA THR A 186 7.74 -17.71 6.82
C THR A 186 9.22 -17.52 6.61
N ASP A 187 9.84 -16.83 7.53
CA ASP A 187 11.25 -16.46 7.52
C ASP A 187 12.15 -17.71 7.70
N ASP A 188 13.23 -17.79 6.93
CA ASP A 188 14.36 -18.68 7.14
C ASP A 188 15.55 -17.82 7.57
N PRO A 189 15.86 -17.70 8.88
CA PRO A 189 16.87 -16.77 9.38
C PRO A 189 18.27 -16.95 8.78
N ASP A 190 18.54 -18.12 8.20
CA ASP A 190 19.82 -18.48 7.60
C ASP A 190 19.88 -18.20 6.09
N LYS A 191 18.78 -17.75 5.46
CA LYS A 191 18.70 -17.52 4.00
C LYS A 191 17.89 -16.26 3.66
N PRO A 192 18.30 -15.52 2.62
CA PRO A 192 17.53 -14.38 2.16
C PRO A 192 16.25 -14.80 1.43
N LYS A 193 15.38 -13.81 1.19
CA LYS A 193 14.22 -13.86 0.30
C LYS A 193 13.19 -14.91 0.69
N SER A 194 12.92 -15.07 1.98
CA SER A 194 11.98 -16.04 2.53
C SER A 194 10.53 -15.83 2.06
N TYR A 195 10.19 -14.63 1.59
CA TYR A 195 8.88 -14.31 1.00
C TYR A 195 8.71 -14.77 -0.44
N ASP A 196 9.73 -15.35 -1.10
CA ASP A 196 9.67 -15.66 -2.53
C ASP A 196 8.48 -16.56 -2.94
N HIS A 197 7.92 -17.32 -1.98
CA HIS A 197 6.63 -18.01 -2.07
C HIS A 197 6.07 -18.30 -0.67
N GLY A 198 4.78 -18.59 -0.57
CA GLY A 198 4.15 -19.02 0.68
C GLY A 198 2.69 -19.45 0.53
N PRO A 199 2.09 -20.04 1.58
CA PRO A 199 0.69 -20.44 1.52
C PRO A 199 -0.23 -19.22 1.34
N PRO A 200 -1.17 -19.24 0.36
CA PRO A 200 -2.10 -18.14 0.15
C PRO A 200 -3.02 -17.97 1.36
N VAL A 201 -3.39 -16.73 1.64
CA VAL A 201 -4.44 -16.43 2.62
C VAL A 201 -5.73 -17.10 2.12
N THR A 202 -6.34 -17.93 2.96
CA THR A 202 -7.46 -18.80 2.57
C THR A 202 -8.58 -18.70 3.59
N VAL A 203 -9.82 -18.59 3.14
CA VAL A 203 -11.00 -18.58 4.01
C VAL A 203 -11.02 -19.79 4.95
N GLY A 204 -11.21 -19.53 6.24
CA GLY A 204 -11.31 -20.54 7.30
C GLY A 204 -9.99 -21.18 7.69
N ARG A 205 -8.87 -20.81 7.04
CA ARG A 205 -7.54 -21.29 7.40
C ARG A 205 -6.91 -20.35 8.41
N ARG A 206 -6.24 -20.92 9.42
CA ARG A 206 -5.47 -20.15 10.40
C ARG A 206 -4.28 -19.47 9.72
N ALA A 207 -4.02 -18.22 10.08
CA ALA A 207 -2.79 -17.51 9.72
C ALA A 207 -1.54 -18.31 10.12
N THR A 208 -0.52 -18.28 9.26
CA THR A 208 0.76 -18.97 9.44
C THR A 208 1.92 -18.02 9.12
N GLY A 209 3.16 -18.40 9.43
CA GLY A 209 4.35 -17.62 9.07
C GLY A 209 4.54 -16.36 9.91
N ASP A 210 5.42 -15.49 9.41
CA ASP A 210 5.90 -14.31 10.12
C ASP A 210 5.24 -13.03 9.59
N LEU A 211 5.05 -12.92 8.27
CA LEU A 211 4.49 -11.71 7.66
C LEU A 211 3.52 -12.05 6.53
N LEU A 212 2.47 -11.22 6.39
CA LEU A 212 1.60 -11.26 5.23
C LEU A 212 2.21 -10.42 4.11
N ILE A 213 2.33 -10.98 2.92
CA ILE A 213 2.78 -10.28 1.72
C ILE A 213 1.54 -9.92 0.90
N PHE A 214 1.39 -8.63 0.62
CA PHE A 214 0.28 -8.08 -0.15
C PHE A 214 0.79 -7.59 -1.52
N GLU A 215 0.56 -8.37 -2.57
CA GLU A 215 1.02 -8.02 -3.92
C GLU A 215 0.02 -7.14 -4.68
N GLY A 216 0.57 -6.33 -5.58
CA GLY A 216 -0.19 -5.64 -6.62
C GLY A 216 -0.23 -6.44 -7.93
N PRO A 217 -0.93 -5.92 -8.95
CA PRO A 217 -1.06 -6.58 -10.23
C PRO A 217 0.29 -6.62 -10.95
N LEU A 218 0.69 -7.81 -11.39
CA LEU A 218 1.80 -8.06 -12.29
C LEU A 218 1.30 -8.89 -13.48
N SER A 219 1.17 -8.27 -14.65
CA SER A 219 0.61 -8.93 -15.84
C SER A 219 1.29 -8.50 -17.13
N ILE A 220 0.91 -9.16 -18.23
CA ILE A 220 1.38 -8.81 -19.57
C ILE A 220 0.30 -7.94 -20.23
N ASN A 221 0.69 -6.73 -20.62
CA ASN A 221 -0.16 -5.76 -21.27
C ASN A 221 -0.02 -5.86 -22.80
N PHE A 222 -1.11 -6.28 -23.45
CA PHE A 222 -1.22 -6.36 -24.91
C PHE A 222 -1.84 -5.10 -25.55
N GLY A 223 -2.31 -4.14 -24.74
CA GLY A 223 -3.04 -2.94 -25.19
C GLY A 223 -2.15 -1.78 -25.67
N LYS A 224 -0.85 -1.80 -25.34
CA LYS A 224 0.16 -0.88 -25.86
C LYS A 224 1.33 -1.69 -26.45
N LEU A 225 1.41 -1.75 -27.78
CA LEU A 225 2.66 -2.10 -28.45
C LEU A 225 3.49 -0.81 -28.53
N ARG A 226 4.65 -0.75 -27.86
CA ARG A 226 5.52 0.44 -27.95
C ARG A 226 6.06 0.59 -29.38
N HIS A 227 5.85 1.75 -30.00
CA HIS A 227 6.63 2.19 -31.15
C HIS A 227 7.95 2.77 -30.66
N HIS A 228 9.05 2.04 -30.84
CA HIS A 228 10.39 2.60 -30.78
C HIS A 228 11.18 2.08 -31.98
N GLU A 229 11.32 2.92 -33.00
CA GLU A 229 12.24 2.93 -34.16
C GLU A 229 12.76 1.60 -34.80
N PHE A 230 12.24 0.43 -34.47
CA PHE A 230 12.64 -0.88 -35.01
C PHE A 230 11.43 -1.85 -35.02
N PRO A 231 11.37 -2.84 -35.93
CA PRO A 231 10.11 -3.38 -36.48
C PRO A 231 9.39 -4.44 -35.61
N TYR A 232 9.59 -4.46 -34.29
CA TYR A 232 9.03 -5.51 -33.42
C TYR A 232 8.13 -4.94 -32.31
N TYR A 233 6.90 -5.45 -32.28
CA TYR A 233 5.91 -5.19 -31.25
C TYR A 233 6.19 -6.08 -30.01
N TYR A 234 6.51 -5.48 -28.86
CA TYR A 234 6.69 -6.21 -27.61
C TYR A 234 5.56 -5.87 -26.63
N PRO A 235 4.92 -6.86 -25.98
CA PRO A 235 3.97 -6.59 -24.91
C PRO A 235 4.70 -5.97 -23.71
N LEU A 236 4.06 -5.00 -23.06
CA LEU A 236 4.61 -4.35 -21.88
C LEU A 236 4.28 -5.15 -20.62
N VAL A 237 5.13 -5.11 -19.62
CA VAL A 237 4.78 -5.64 -18.30
C VAL A 237 4.02 -4.56 -17.52
N GLU A 238 2.86 -4.92 -17.02
CA GLU A 238 2.01 -4.10 -16.15
C GLU A 238 2.36 -4.40 -14.70
N THR A 239 2.66 -3.36 -13.91
CA THR A 239 3.09 -3.48 -12.50
C THR A 239 2.18 -2.72 -11.52
N GLY A 240 1.18 -1.99 -12.02
CA GLY A 240 0.38 -1.08 -11.20
C GLY A 240 1.08 0.23 -10.83
N GLU A 241 2.26 0.53 -11.41
CA GLU A 241 2.96 1.81 -11.22
C GLU A 241 2.20 2.97 -11.87
N ILE A 242 2.15 4.11 -11.19
CA ILE A 242 1.48 5.31 -11.68
C ILE A 242 2.44 6.48 -11.73
N THR A 243 2.74 6.90 -12.97
CA THR A 243 3.61 8.05 -13.28
C THR A 243 3.07 8.77 -14.53
N ASP A 244 3.66 9.90 -14.89
CA ASP A 244 3.38 10.59 -16.16
C ASP A 244 3.70 9.71 -17.40
N ARG A 245 4.78 8.92 -17.32
CA ARG A 245 5.23 7.97 -18.35
C ARG A 245 4.40 6.69 -18.37
N ASN A 246 3.80 6.35 -17.23
CA ASN A 246 2.91 5.21 -17.07
C ASN A 246 1.56 5.68 -16.50
N PRO A 247 0.76 6.43 -17.29
CA PRO A 247 -0.51 6.96 -16.80
C PRO A 247 -1.53 5.83 -16.61
N PRO A 248 -2.45 5.95 -15.64
CA PRO A 248 -3.43 4.93 -15.29
C PRO A 248 -4.62 4.94 -16.25
N LEU A 249 -4.36 4.61 -17.51
CA LEU A 249 -5.35 4.61 -18.58
C LEU A 249 -6.42 3.52 -18.35
N PRO A 250 -7.65 3.69 -18.87
CA PRO A 250 -8.76 2.75 -18.71
C PRO A 250 -8.40 1.26 -18.90
N PHE A 251 -7.65 0.92 -19.95
CA PHE A 251 -7.26 -0.47 -20.19
C PHE A 251 -6.32 -1.03 -19.12
N ARG A 252 -5.50 -0.20 -18.47
CA ARG A 252 -4.64 -0.64 -17.36
C ARG A 252 -5.48 -0.93 -16.12
N VAL A 253 -6.45 -0.07 -15.82
CA VAL A 253 -7.44 -0.30 -14.76
C VAL A 253 -8.14 -1.64 -14.96
N ASP A 254 -8.55 -1.93 -16.20
CA ASP A 254 -9.17 -3.20 -16.55
C ASP A 254 -8.24 -4.41 -16.32
N GLU A 255 -6.96 -4.29 -16.67
CA GLU A 255 -5.97 -5.34 -16.42
C GLU A 255 -5.70 -5.53 -14.92
N TRP A 256 -5.68 -4.46 -14.13
CA TRP A 256 -5.51 -4.54 -12.68
C TRP A 256 -6.67 -5.28 -12.01
N VAL A 257 -7.90 -4.98 -12.39
CA VAL A 257 -9.08 -5.72 -11.90
C VAL A 257 -9.05 -7.17 -12.40
N ARG A 258 -8.62 -7.41 -13.65
CA ARG A 258 -8.52 -8.76 -14.23
C ARG A 258 -7.44 -9.62 -13.58
N ALA A 259 -6.41 -9.02 -12.97
CA ALA A 259 -5.42 -9.75 -12.17
C ALA A 259 -6.10 -10.57 -11.07
N GLY A 260 -7.28 -10.13 -10.60
CA GLY A 260 -8.19 -10.96 -9.80
C GLY A 260 -7.58 -11.38 -8.48
N ILE A 261 -6.75 -10.54 -7.87
CA ILE A 261 -6.08 -10.83 -6.59
C ILE A 261 -7.14 -10.89 -5.50
N HIS A 262 -7.24 -12.00 -4.79
CA HIS A 262 -8.26 -12.23 -3.76
C HIS A 262 -7.75 -13.20 -2.68
N VAL A 263 -8.49 -13.26 -1.57
CA VAL A 263 -8.31 -14.32 -0.56
C VAL A 263 -8.91 -15.61 -1.09
N GLU A 264 -8.16 -16.72 -1.10
CA GLU A 264 -8.60 -18.01 -1.64
C GLU A 264 -9.91 -18.47 -0.95
N GLY A 265 -10.93 -18.76 -1.75
CA GLY A 265 -12.30 -19.05 -1.28
C GLY A 265 -13.23 -17.83 -1.19
N ARG A 266 -12.72 -16.61 -1.44
CA ARG A 266 -13.46 -15.34 -1.54
C ARG A 266 -13.14 -14.60 -2.87
N PRO A 267 -13.44 -15.17 -4.04
CA PRO A 267 -13.14 -14.53 -5.33
C PRO A 267 -13.97 -13.28 -5.64
N SER A 268 -15.03 -13.01 -4.86
CA SER A 268 -15.89 -11.84 -5.04
C SER A 268 -15.28 -10.54 -4.51
N TRP A 269 -14.20 -10.59 -3.73
CA TRP A 269 -13.50 -9.40 -3.22
C TRP A 269 -12.13 -9.32 -3.90
N ILE A 270 -12.04 -8.45 -4.91
CA ILE A 270 -10.84 -8.27 -5.73
C ILE A 270 -10.06 -7.08 -5.18
N PHE A 271 -8.81 -7.29 -4.83
CA PHE A 271 -7.89 -6.26 -4.36
C PHE A 271 -7.07 -5.70 -5.53
N VAL A 272 -7.02 -4.38 -5.63
CA VAL A 272 -6.24 -3.65 -6.64
C VAL A 272 -5.28 -2.72 -5.92
N LYS A 273 -4.05 -3.20 -5.70
CA LYS A 273 -2.97 -2.38 -5.14
C LYS A 273 -2.17 -1.73 -6.25
N THR A 274 -2.23 -0.41 -6.35
CA THR A 274 -1.35 0.38 -7.22
C THR A 274 -0.27 1.06 -6.40
N TYR A 275 0.83 1.45 -7.04
CA TYR A 275 1.91 2.17 -6.38
C TYR A 275 2.42 3.34 -7.20
N ALA A 276 3.08 4.26 -6.51
CA ALA A 276 3.78 5.39 -7.11
C ALA A 276 4.98 5.78 -6.24
N HIS A 277 5.76 6.74 -6.74
CA HIS A 277 6.68 7.54 -5.97
C HIS A 277 6.15 8.98 -5.92
N GLY A 278 5.01 9.19 -5.30
CA GLY A 278 4.12 10.36 -5.43
C GLY A 278 4.67 11.67 -4.86
N ALA A 279 5.93 11.69 -4.47
CA ALA A 279 6.71 12.89 -4.18
C ALA A 279 7.80 13.22 -5.22
N THR A 280 7.99 12.39 -6.24
CA THR A 280 8.81 12.70 -7.43
C THR A 280 8.04 13.62 -8.38
N ASP A 281 8.73 14.40 -9.20
CA ASP A 281 8.07 15.39 -10.07
C ASP A 281 7.18 14.71 -11.14
N ASP A 282 7.69 13.64 -11.75
CA ASP A 282 6.98 12.79 -12.72
C ASP A 282 5.68 12.21 -12.13
N ALA A 283 5.72 11.61 -10.94
CA ALA A 283 4.53 11.03 -10.32
C ALA A 283 3.56 12.08 -9.77
N ARG A 284 4.06 13.18 -9.18
CA ARG A 284 3.22 14.29 -8.67
C ARG A 284 2.37 14.90 -9.78
N SER A 285 2.94 15.07 -10.97
CA SER A 285 2.20 15.57 -12.13
C SER A 285 1.02 14.66 -12.50
N ALA A 286 1.23 13.35 -12.43
CA ALA A 286 0.17 12.36 -12.69
C ALA A 286 -0.89 12.33 -11.58
N LEU A 287 -0.48 12.33 -10.31
CA LEU A 287 -1.34 12.10 -9.14
C LEU A 287 -2.12 13.34 -8.68
N LEU A 288 -1.59 14.54 -8.88
CA LEU A 288 -2.19 15.80 -8.41
C LEU A 288 -2.82 16.60 -9.56
N GLY A 289 -3.40 15.89 -10.53
CA GLY A 289 -3.97 16.49 -11.73
C GLY A 289 -5.01 15.62 -12.45
N PRO A 290 -5.39 16.01 -13.69
CA PRO A 290 -6.47 15.35 -14.43
C PRO A 290 -6.23 13.87 -14.74
N ILE A 291 -4.97 13.43 -14.80
CA ILE A 291 -4.62 12.03 -15.06
C ILE A 291 -5.19 11.13 -13.94
N TRP A 292 -5.00 11.51 -12.69
CA TRP A 292 -5.54 10.80 -11.53
C TRP A 292 -7.06 10.94 -11.41
N GLU A 293 -7.58 12.15 -11.65
CA GLU A 293 -9.03 12.39 -11.63
C GLU A 293 -9.77 11.50 -12.65
N ASN A 294 -9.25 11.40 -13.88
CA ASN A 294 -9.84 10.57 -14.93
C ASN A 294 -9.82 9.07 -14.59
N MET A 295 -8.82 8.60 -13.85
CA MET A 295 -8.75 7.21 -13.38
C MET A 295 -9.88 6.93 -12.39
N HIS A 296 -10.09 7.81 -11.40
CA HIS A 296 -11.17 7.66 -10.42
C HIS A 296 -12.56 7.80 -11.06
N SER A 297 -12.72 8.68 -12.05
CA SER A 297 -13.94 8.74 -12.87
C SER A 297 -14.20 7.39 -13.54
N TYR A 298 -13.18 6.79 -14.16
CA TYR A 298 -13.32 5.51 -14.84
C TYR A 298 -13.66 4.35 -13.89
N LEU A 299 -12.99 4.29 -12.74
CA LEU A 299 -13.32 3.33 -11.68
C LEU A 299 -14.78 3.48 -11.24
N GLY A 300 -15.23 4.71 -10.97
CA GLY A 300 -16.61 4.99 -10.56
C GLY A 300 -17.64 4.61 -11.63
N GLU A 301 -17.38 4.95 -12.89
CA GLU A 301 -18.30 4.67 -14.00
C GLU A 301 -18.40 3.17 -14.33
N LYS A 302 -17.28 2.44 -14.28
CA LYS A 302 -17.22 1.05 -14.74
C LYS A 302 -17.36 0.01 -13.62
N TYR A 303 -16.88 0.33 -12.42
CA TYR A 303 -16.69 -0.62 -11.33
C TYR A 303 -17.45 -0.22 -10.04
N ASN A 304 -18.45 0.66 -10.13
CA ASN A 304 -19.26 1.09 -8.98
C ASN A 304 -20.77 1.22 -9.27
N ASP A 305 -21.35 0.29 -10.06
CA ASP A 305 -22.77 0.35 -10.46
C ASP A 305 -23.75 -0.18 -9.39
N GLY A 306 -23.24 -0.73 -8.27
CA GLY A 306 -24.02 -1.28 -7.17
C GLY A 306 -24.72 -2.60 -7.44
N THR A 307 -24.63 -3.15 -8.66
CA THR A 307 -25.32 -4.38 -9.07
C THR A 307 -24.35 -5.47 -9.52
N LYS A 308 -23.44 -5.14 -10.44
CA LYS A 308 -22.34 -6.00 -10.87
C LYS A 308 -21.08 -5.72 -10.07
N TYR A 309 -20.80 -4.46 -9.77
CA TYR A 309 -19.60 -4.04 -9.05
C TYR A 309 -19.89 -3.02 -7.96
N ARG A 310 -19.12 -3.07 -6.89
CA ARG A 310 -19.00 -1.98 -5.90
C ARG A 310 -17.54 -1.63 -5.71
N LEU A 311 -17.24 -0.35 -5.70
CA LEU A 311 -15.90 0.15 -5.45
C LEU A 311 -15.75 0.46 -3.95
N HIS A 312 -14.58 0.16 -3.42
CA HIS A 312 -14.18 0.48 -2.05
C HIS A 312 -12.77 1.06 -2.06
N TYR A 313 -12.63 2.34 -1.75
CA TYR A 313 -11.32 2.96 -1.54
C TYR A 313 -10.82 2.68 -0.13
N VAL A 314 -9.57 2.22 -0.01
CA VAL A 314 -8.99 1.83 1.28
C VAL A 314 -7.53 2.22 1.44
N THR A 315 -7.12 2.40 2.68
CA THR A 315 -5.70 2.43 3.08
C THR A 315 -5.11 1.01 3.13
N ALA A 316 -3.78 0.90 3.28
CA ALA A 316 -3.11 -0.39 3.48
C ALA A 316 -3.61 -1.15 4.73
N ARG A 317 -3.84 -0.43 5.84
CA ARG A 317 -4.38 -1.00 7.09
C ARG A 317 -5.78 -1.54 6.88
N GLU A 318 -6.64 -0.76 6.24
CA GLU A 318 -8.02 -1.15 5.95
C GLU A 318 -8.06 -2.35 4.98
N ALA A 319 -7.21 -2.36 3.95
CA ALA A 319 -7.08 -3.50 3.04
C ALA A 319 -6.66 -4.77 3.80
N TYR A 320 -5.67 -4.66 4.69
CA TYR A 320 -5.27 -5.77 5.56
C TYR A 320 -6.46 -6.27 6.38
N ASN A 321 -7.20 -5.39 7.03
CA ASN A 321 -8.38 -5.78 7.82
C ASN A 321 -9.45 -6.49 6.99
N ILE A 322 -9.71 -6.04 5.77
CA ILE A 322 -10.65 -6.70 4.84
C ILE A 322 -10.13 -8.08 4.44
N VAL A 323 -8.83 -8.24 4.20
CA VAL A 323 -8.19 -9.56 3.98
C VAL A 323 -8.40 -10.46 5.20
N LYS A 324 -8.16 -9.96 6.42
CA LYS A 324 -8.38 -10.72 7.66
C LYS A 324 -9.85 -11.10 7.87
N ALA A 325 -10.78 -10.23 7.49
CA ALA A 325 -12.20 -10.52 7.54
C ALA A 325 -12.59 -11.61 6.54
N ALA A 326 -12.08 -11.53 5.30
CA ALA A 326 -12.26 -12.59 4.30
C ALA A 326 -11.69 -13.93 4.80
N GLU A 327 -10.48 -13.93 5.34
CA GLU A 327 -9.85 -15.11 5.95
C GLU A 327 -10.71 -15.71 7.07
N ALA A 328 -11.32 -14.86 7.91
CA ALA A 328 -12.24 -15.27 8.96
C ALA A 328 -13.63 -15.73 8.45
N GLY A 329 -13.83 -15.83 7.13
CA GLY A 329 -15.08 -16.27 6.50
C GLY A 329 -16.18 -15.22 6.48
N LYS A 330 -15.86 -13.95 6.75
CA LYS A 330 -16.83 -12.86 6.60
C LYS A 330 -17.26 -12.70 5.14
N SER A 331 -18.47 -12.18 4.96
CA SER A 331 -19.14 -11.98 3.68
C SER A 331 -19.87 -10.63 3.67
N GLY A 332 -20.51 -10.29 2.55
CA GLY A 332 -21.25 -9.03 2.40
C GLY A 332 -20.38 -7.89 1.90
N ASN A 333 -20.64 -6.68 2.40
CA ASN A 333 -19.91 -5.48 2.00
C ASN A 333 -18.54 -5.40 2.73
N PRO A 334 -17.41 -5.44 2.00
CA PRO A 334 -16.08 -5.38 2.62
C PRO A 334 -15.82 -4.06 3.37
N GLY A 335 -16.48 -2.96 3.00
CA GLY A 335 -16.39 -1.67 3.70
C GLY A 335 -16.77 -1.74 5.19
N GLN A 336 -17.57 -2.73 5.60
CA GLN A 336 -17.91 -2.96 7.01
C GLN A 336 -16.75 -3.50 7.85
N TYR A 337 -15.66 -3.91 7.21
CA TYR A 337 -14.52 -4.57 7.85
C TYR A 337 -13.23 -3.75 7.78
N ARG A 338 -13.31 -2.44 7.51
CA ARG A 338 -12.15 -1.52 7.49
C ARG A 338 -11.34 -1.53 8.79
N ASP A 339 -12.00 -1.80 9.92
CA ASP A 339 -11.40 -1.81 11.26
C ASP A 339 -11.49 -3.18 11.96
N PHE A 340 -11.42 -4.28 11.19
CA PHE A 340 -11.72 -5.62 11.71
C PHE A 340 -10.74 -6.15 12.78
N VAL A 341 -9.42 -6.05 12.56
CA VAL A 341 -8.39 -6.53 13.51
C VAL A 341 -7.55 -5.39 14.05
N ILE A 342 -7.14 -4.47 13.17
CA ILE A 342 -6.31 -3.31 13.50
C ILE A 342 -7.20 -2.07 13.56
N PRO A 343 -7.42 -1.48 14.75
CA PRO A 343 -8.21 -0.26 14.87
C PRO A 343 -7.61 0.91 14.08
N PRO A 344 -8.36 2.00 13.86
CA PRO A 344 -7.80 3.23 13.32
C PRO A 344 -6.60 3.74 14.11
N TYR A 345 -5.70 4.45 13.43
CA TYR A 345 -4.63 5.18 14.11
C TYR A 345 -5.17 6.41 14.84
N LYS A 346 -4.43 6.86 15.87
CA LYS A 346 -4.76 8.07 16.64
C LYS A 346 -4.75 9.35 15.79
N THR A 347 -4.14 9.35 14.59
CA THR A 347 -4.30 10.42 13.60
C THR A 347 -5.77 10.72 13.32
N SER A 348 -6.63 9.69 13.24
CA SER A 348 -8.08 9.84 13.00
C SER A 348 -8.82 10.61 14.09
N LEU A 349 -8.25 10.71 15.30
CA LEU A 349 -8.82 11.45 16.43
C LEU A 349 -8.35 12.91 16.50
N ARG A 350 -7.41 13.32 15.63
CA ARG A 350 -6.92 14.70 15.63
C ARG A 350 -7.99 15.64 15.09
N ASN A 351 -8.10 16.83 15.67
CA ASN A 351 -8.84 17.90 15.02
C ASN A 351 -7.93 18.51 13.93
N PRO A 352 -8.37 18.60 12.67
CA PRO A 352 -7.57 19.21 11.60
C PRO A 352 -7.17 20.67 11.86
N THR A 353 -7.81 21.35 12.81
CA THR A 353 -7.60 22.76 13.15
C THR A 353 -6.58 23.02 14.27
N ASP A 354 -6.10 21.99 14.99
CA ASP A 354 -5.23 22.17 16.17
C ASP A 354 -3.79 22.63 15.82
N VAL A 355 -3.45 22.74 14.53
CA VAL A 355 -2.13 23.21 14.07
C VAL A 355 -2.16 24.64 13.51
N GLN A 356 -3.32 25.17 13.10
CA GLN A 356 -3.44 26.59 12.71
C GLN A 356 -3.40 27.54 13.92
N SER A 357 -3.88 27.10 15.08
CA SER A 357 -3.86 27.90 16.31
C SER A 357 -2.45 28.02 16.91
N ALA A 358 -1.58 27.01 16.75
CA ALA A 358 -0.20 27.05 17.21
C ALA A 358 0.75 27.82 16.27
N ARG A 359 0.39 28.01 14.99
CA ARG A 359 1.20 28.73 13.99
C ARG A 359 0.87 30.22 13.88
N LEU A 360 -0.21 30.70 14.52
CA LEU A 360 -0.58 32.12 14.61
C LEU A 360 -0.22 32.78 15.95
N SER A 361 0.27 32.01 16.93
CA SER A 361 0.75 32.53 18.23
C SER A 361 2.28 32.66 18.34
N GLY A 362 3.04 32.26 17.31
CA GLY A 362 4.46 32.51 17.20
C GLY A 362 4.73 33.98 16.84
N ARG A 363 4.59 34.86 17.83
CA ARG A 363 4.96 36.26 17.74
C ARG A 363 6.46 36.39 17.46
N ASP A 364 6.78 37.30 16.54
CA ASP A 364 8.06 37.99 16.49
C ASP A 364 8.50 38.40 17.91
N ASN A 365 9.70 37.96 18.27
CA ASN A 365 10.63 38.64 19.17
C ASN A 365 12.04 38.09 18.94
#